data_AF-A0A6N8SN97-F1
#
_entry.id   AF-A0A6N8SN97-F1
#
_cell.length_a   1.000
_cell.length_b   1.000
_cell.length_c   1.000
_cell.angle_alpha   90.00
_cell.angle_beta   90.00
_cell.angle_gamma   90.00
#
_symmetry.space_group_name_H-M   'P 1'
#
loop_
_entity.id
_entity.type
_entity.pdbx_description
1 polymer ?
#
loop_
_entity_poly.entity_id
_entity_poly.type
_entity_poly.pdbx_seq_one_letter_code
_entity_poly.pdbx_strand_id
1 'polypeptide(L)'
;MAAVANNNNRWPAALVAVLLVYVVVAGALFLGLPVKDGERDFFAPLIAGGWMAWSFPTAMFFLTIFTLIALMGVWEYARPGGSPRVGILRFETTRGDRLFVSLLGSAFIHLAWLGLVGANLWWALALSVVYAIGVFRFV
;
A
#
# COMPACT_ATOMS: atom_id res chain seq x y z
N MET A 1 43.95 -9.32 6.79
CA MET A 1 42.69 -9.99 7.19
C MET A 1 41.59 -9.51 6.25
N ALA A 2 41.09 -10.36 5.36
CA ALA A 2 40.01 -9.99 4.45
C ALA A 2 38.69 -10.02 5.24
N ALA A 3 37.98 -8.90 5.29
CA ALA A 3 36.63 -8.87 5.84
C ALA A 3 35.74 -9.80 4.99
N VAL A 4 35.21 -10.85 5.61
CA VAL A 4 34.17 -11.69 5.00
C VAL A 4 32.95 -10.79 4.80
N ALA A 5 32.75 -10.32 3.57
CA ALA A 5 31.50 -9.68 3.20
C ALA A 5 30.39 -10.73 3.36
N ASN A 6 29.66 -10.64 4.47
CA ASN A 6 28.50 -11.49 4.72
C ASN A 6 27.40 -11.07 3.75
N ASN A 7 27.41 -11.66 2.55
CA ASN A 7 26.47 -11.39 1.48
C ASN A 7 25.14 -12.12 1.79
N ASN A 8 24.55 -11.80 2.94
CA ASN A 8 23.32 -12.43 3.41
C ASN A 8 22.16 -11.79 2.64
N ASN A 9 21.89 -12.31 1.45
CA ASN A 9 20.83 -11.86 0.54
C ASN A 9 19.45 -12.26 1.07
N ARG A 10 19.10 -11.81 2.29
CA ARG A 10 17.89 -12.17 3.04
C ARG A 10 16.70 -11.27 2.74
N TRP A 11 16.89 -10.20 1.97
CA TRP A 11 15.79 -9.33 1.57
C TRP A 11 14.67 -10.04 0.77
N PRO A 12 14.90 -11.09 -0.05
CA PRO A 12 13.81 -11.82 -0.67
C PRO A 12 12.96 -12.56 0.37
N ALA A 13 13.59 -13.09 1.43
CA ALA A 13 12.87 -13.72 2.53
C ALA A 13 12.04 -12.69 3.31
N ALA A 14 12.58 -11.49 3.55
CA ALA A 14 11.82 -10.40 4.16
C ALA A 14 10.64 -9.94 3.29
N LEU A 15 10.82 -9.84 1.97
CA LEU A 15 9.75 -9.53 1.02
C LEU A 15 8.64 -10.59 1.07
N VAL A 16 9.03 -11.86 0.97
CA VAL A 16 8.08 -12.98 1.03
C VAL A 16 7.35 -12.98 2.38
N ALA A 17 8.05 -12.72 3.49
CA ALA A 17 7.42 -12.63 4.80
C ALA A 17 6.36 -11.51 4.86
N VAL A 18 6.67 -10.31 4.35
CA VAL A 18 5.70 -9.20 4.30
C VAL A 18 4.46 -9.57 3.46
N LEU A 19 4.67 -10.16 2.28
CA LEU A 19 3.55 -10.57 1.41
C LEU A 19 2.73 -11.71 2.02
N LEU A 20 3.38 -12.69 2.66
CA LEU A 20 2.69 -13.76 3.36
C LEU A 20 1.85 -13.22 4.52
N VAL A 21 2.41 -12.31 5.33
CA VAL A 21 1.65 -11.65 6.40
C VAL A 21 0.45 -10.92 5.83
N TYR A 22 0.59 -10.18 4.73
CA TYR A 22 -0.54 -9.52 4.08
C TYR A 22 -1.64 -10.51 3.68
N VAL A 23 -1.28 -11.60 3.00
CA VAL A 23 -2.24 -12.63 2.55
C VAL A 23 -2.92 -13.32 3.74
N VAL A 24 -2.15 -13.67 4.77
CA VAL A 24 -2.69 -14.32 5.98
C VAL A 24 -3.66 -13.40 6.71
N VAL A 25 -3.29 -12.14 6.91
CA VAL A 25 -4.16 -11.17 7.62
C VAL A 25 -5.38 -10.84 6.78
N ALA A 26 -5.24 -10.62 5.47
CA ALA A 26 -6.38 -10.39 4.57
C ALA A 26 -7.33 -11.60 4.55
N GLY A 27 -6.78 -12.82 4.50
CA GLY A 27 -7.54 -14.06 4.62
C GLY A 27 -8.28 -14.17 5.96
N ALA A 28 -7.60 -13.86 7.07
CA ALA A 28 -8.21 -13.85 8.39
C ALA A 28 -9.34 -12.82 8.51
N LEU A 29 -9.16 -11.62 7.97
CA LEU A 29 -10.21 -10.59 7.90
C LEU A 29 -11.41 -11.06 7.08
N PHE A 30 -11.16 -11.70 5.94
CA PHE A 30 -12.21 -12.23 5.07
C PHE A 30 -12.98 -13.39 5.73
N LEU A 31 -12.28 -14.26 6.44
CA LEU A 31 -12.88 -15.37 7.19
C LEU A 31 -13.61 -14.89 8.46
N GLY A 32 -13.18 -13.78 9.05
CA GLY A 32 -13.82 -13.13 10.19
C GLY A 32 -14.98 -12.19 9.82
N LEU A 33 -15.40 -12.15 8.55
CA LEU A 33 -16.54 -11.34 8.13
C LEU A 33 -17.83 -11.80 8.83
N PRO A 34 -18.60 -10.88 9.44
CA PRO A 34 -19.89 -11.21 10.02
C PRO A 34 -20.85 -11.71 8.92
N VAL A 35 -21.58 -12.78 9.23
CA VAL A 35 -22.57 -13.38 8.34
C VAL A 35 -23.95 -13.01 8.83
N LYS A 36 -24.76 -12.39 7.96
CA LYS A 36 -26.14 -12.03 8.22
C LYS A 36 -27.03 -12.69 7.16
N ASP A 37 -28.05 -13.42 7.60
CA ASP A 37 -29.00 -14.13 6.73
C ASP A 37 -28.32 -15.11 5.73
N GLY A 38 -27.16 -15.65 6.10
CA GLY A 38 -26.36 -16.56 5.25
C GLY A 38 -25.43 -15.86 4.27
N GLU A 39 -25.46 -14.53 4.18
CA GLU A 39 -24.55 -13.72 3.36
C GLU A 39 -23.49 -13.01 4.21
N ARG A 40 -22.30 -12.80 3.63
CA ARG A 40 -21.24 -12.05 4.31
C ARG A 40 -21.51 -10.55 4.19
N ASP A 41 -21.59 -9.87 5.32
CA ASP A 41 -21.75 -8.43 5.35
C ASP A 41 -20.36 -7.75 5.34
N PHE A 42 -20.03 -7.12 4.22
CA PHE A 42 -18.75 -6.43 4.02
C PHE A 42 -18.66 -5.10 4.77
N PHE A 43 -19.80 -4.47 5.08
CA PHE A 43 -19.83 -3.13 5.65
C PHE A 43 -20.12 -3.14 7.16
N ALA A 44 -20.57 -4.27 7.69
CA ALA A 44 -20.72 -4.46 9.11
C ALA A 44 -19.38 -4.31 9.86
N PRO A 45 -19.40 -3.76 11.10
CA PRO A 45 -18.23 -3.70 11.96
C PRO A 45 -17.72 -5.12 12.29
N LEU A 46 -16.42 -5.33 12.12
CA LEU A 46 -15.71 -6.56 12.48
C LEU A 46 -15.63 -6.77 14.00
N ILE A 47 -15.70 -5.68 14.78
CA ILE A 47 -15.63 -5.70 16.25
C ILE A 47 -16.87 -5.01 16.79
N ALA A 48 -17.73 -5.77 17.46
CA ALA A 48 -18.91 -5.22 18.13
C ALA A 48 -18.49 -4.29 19.28
N GLY A 49 -18.99 -3.05 19.28
CA GLY A 49 -18.68 -2.05 20.32
C GLY A 49 -17.27 -1.43 20.22
N GLY A 50 -16.57 -1.62 19.09
CA GLY A 50 -15.29 -0.96 18.85
C GLY A 50 -15.41 0.57 18.78
N TRP A 51 -14.37 1.28 19.20
CA TRP A 51 -14.31 2.75 19.17
C TRP A 51 -14.43 3.34 17.76
N MET A 52 -14.02 2.58 16.75
CA MET A 52 -14.18 2.88 15.34
C MET A 52 -14.94 1.74 14.68
N ALA A 53 -15.88 2.06 13.79
CA ALA A 53 -16.59 1.08 12.97
C ALA A 53 -15.62 0.47 11.95
N TRP A 54 -14.81 -0.50 12.39
CA TRP A 54 -13.89 -1.25 11.56
C TRP A 54 -14.64 -2.16 10.60
N SER A 55 -14.99 -1.65 9.43
CA SER A 55 -15.52 -2.46 8.33
C SER A 55 -14.38 -3.19 7.58
N PHE A 56 -14.73 -4.19 6.78
CA PHE A 56 -13.74 -4.90 5.97
C PHE A 56 -13.01 -3.99 4.96
N PRO A 57 -13.69 -3.12 4.18
CA PRO A 57 -13.02 -2.16 3.31
C PRO A 57 -12.04 -1.25 4.05
N THR A 58 -12.42 -0.76 5.23
CA THR A 58 -11.55 0.11 6.04
C THR A 58 -10.35 -0.64 6.58
N ALA A 59 -10.54 -1.85 7.11
CA ALA A 59 -9.45 -2.70 7.59
C ALA A 59 -8.46 -3.04 6.46
N MET A 60 -8.97 -3.40 5.27
CA MET A 60 -8.16 -3.69 4.09
C MET A 60 -7.37 -2.46 3.61
N PHE A 61 -7.96 -1.27 3.66
CA PHE A 61 -7.26 -0.03 3.33
C PHE A 61 -6.04 0.17 4.24
N PHE A 62 -6.22 0.16 5.56
CA PHE A 62 -5.11 0.35 6.49
C PHE A 62 -4.08 -0.78 6.42
N LEU A 63 -4.51 -2.03 6.28
CA LEU A 63 -3.62 -3.18 6.08
C LEU A 63 -2.73 -2.98 4.84
N THR A 64 -3.32 -2.49 3.74
CA THR A 64 -2.58 -2.20 2.50
C THR A 64 -1.58 -1.07 2.71
N ILE A 65 -1.95 0.01 3.41
CA ILE A 65 -1.01 1.10 3.74
C ILE A 65 0.15 0.59 4.59
N PHE A 66 -0.12 -0.19 5.65
CA PHE A 66 0.95 -0.77 6.48
C PHE A 66 1.87 -1.69 5.67
N THR A 67 1.30 -2.46 4.74
CA THR A 67 2.06 -3.35 3.85
C THR A 67 2.95 -2.55 2.90
N LEU A 68 2.43 -1.47 2.29
CA LEU A 68 3.24 -0.59 1.44
C LEU A 68 4.41 0.03 2.22
N ILE A 69 4.17 0.49 3.46
CA ILE A 69 5.24 1.02 4.32
C ILE A 69 6.27 -0.07 4.67
N ALA A 70 5.81 -1.28 5.01
CA ALA A 70 6.70 -2.42 5.29
C ALA A 70 7.55 -2.80 4.07
N LEU A 71 6.94 -2.83 2.87
CA LEU A 71 7.64 -3.04 1.60
C LEU A 71 8.71 -1.98 1.34
N MET A 72 8.44 -0.71 1.68
CA MET A 72 9.45 0.35 1.61
C MET A 72 10.62 0.09 2.57
N GLY A 73 10.34 -0.41 3.77
CA GLY A 73 11.39 -0.82 4.72
C GLY A 73 12.24 -1.96 4.17
N VAL A 74 11.62 -2.99 3.58
CA VAL A 74 12.34 -4.09 2.91
C VAL A 74 13.16 -3.59 1.72
N TRP A 75 12.62 -2.66 0.93
CA TRP A 75 13.35 -2.05 -0.19
C TRP A 75 14.58 -1.30 0.31
N GLU A 76 14.45 -0.45 1.34
CA GLU A 76 15.59 0.29 1.88
C GLU A 76 16.67 -0.65 2.43
N TYR A 77 16.27 -1.76 3.07
CA TYR A 77 17.21 -2.82 3.49
C TYR A 77 17.91 -3.50 2.30
N ALA A 78 17.18 -3.82 1.22
CA ALA A 78 17.73 -4.49 0.04
C ALA A 78 18.68 -3.61 -0.77
N ARG A 79 18.34 -2.32 -0.90
CA ARG A 79 19.05 -1.33 -1.72
C ARG A 79 19.16 -0.03 -0.94
N PRO A 80 20.09 0.04 0.03
CA PRO A 80 20.33 1.27 0.79
C PRO A 80 20.70 2.39 -0.17
N GLY A 81 19.99 3.52 -0.07
CA GLY A 81 20.15 4.61 -1.02
C GLY A 81 18.91 5.47 -1.16
N GLY A 82 18.24 5.78 -0.05
CA GLY A 82 17.21 6.81 0.06
C GLY A 82 17.74 8.24 -0.01
N SER A 83 18.93 8.46 -0.57
CA SER A 83 19.49 9.81 -0.75
C SER A 83 18.49 10.69 -1.49
N PRO A 84 18.20 11.91 -1.00
CA PRO A 84 17.26 12.80 -1.66
C PRO A 84 17.64 13.00 -3.13
N ARG A 85 16.65 12.93 -4.02
CA ARG A 85 16.84 13.26 -5.44
C ARG A 85 15.98 14.46 -5.78
N VAL A 86 16.54 15.36 -6.58
CA VAL A 86 15.78 16.46 -7.17
C VAL A 86 15.13 15.93 -8.44
N GLY A 87 13.84 15.60 -8.34
CA GLY A 87 13.04 15.17 -9.47
C GLY A 87 12.43 16.32 -10.25
N ILE A 88 11.47 16.01 -11.13
CA ILE A 88 10.75 16.99 -11.96
C ILE A 88 10.00 18.06 -11.14
N LEU A 89 9.64 17.73 -9.90
CA LEU A 89 8.99 18.67 -8.98
C LEU A 89 9.95 19.72 -8.37
N ARG A 90 11.25 19.63 -8.66
CA ARG A 90 12.30 20.59 -8.26
C ARG A 90 12.52 20.78 -6.75
N PHE A 91 11.99 19.88 -5.93
CA PHE A 91 12.35 19.76 -4.52
C PHE A 91 12.95 18.38 -4.25
N GLU A 92 13.67 18.27 -3.15
CA GLU A 92 14.27 17.02 -2.69
C GLU A 92 13.19 16.04 -2.27
N THR A 93 13.10 14.89 -2.94
CA THR A 93 12.20 13.81 -2.54
C THR A 93 12.98 12.60 -2.09
N THR A 94 12.58 12.03 -0.96
CA THR A 94 12.98 10.69 -0.56
C THR A 94 12.14 9.64 -1.29
N ARG A 95 12.44 8.36 -1.09
CA ARG A 95 11.60 7.27 -1.63
C ARG A 95 10.24 7.22 -0.94
N GLY A 96 10.18 7.53 0.36
CA GLY A 96 8.94 7.61 1.12
C GLY A 96 8.04 8.74 0.60
N ASP A 97 8.62 9.88 0.28
CA ASP A 97 7.87 11.02 -0.27
C ASP A 97 7.24 10.70 -1.63
N ARG A 98 7.95 9.94 -2.48
CA ARG A 98 7.39 9.46 -3.76
C ARG A 98 6.20 8.53 -3.56
N LEU A 99 6.27 7.62 -2.58
CA LEU A 99 5.12 6.77 -2.22
C LEU A 99 3.95 7.64 -1.76
N PHE A 100 4.18 8.59 -0.86
CA PHE A 100 3.14 9.49 -0.36
C PHE A 100 2.48 10.30 -1.49
N VAL A 101 3.29 10.92 -2.36
CA VAL A 101 2.79 11.68 -3.52
C VAL A 101 1.99 10.78 -4.46
N SER A 102 2.43 9.54 -4.69
CA SER A 102 1.69 8.60 -5.53
C SER A 102 0.32 8.23 -4.95
N LEU A 103 0.23 8.02 -3.63
CA LEU A 103 -1.03 7.72 -2.94
C LEU A 103 -1.95 8.94 -2.91
N LEU A 104 -1.40 10.12 -2.62
CA LEU A 104 -2.15 11.38 -2.60
C LEU A 104 -2.71 11.72 -3.98
N GLY A 105 -1.88 11.65 -5.03
CA GLY A 105 -2.32 11.89 -6.40
C GLY A 105 -3.34 10.85 -6.87
N SER A 106 -3.19 9.58 -6.49
CA SER A 106 -4.19 8.54 -6.77
C SER A 106 -5.55 8.86 -6.13
N ALA A 107 -5.56 9.39 -4.89
CA ALA A 107 -6.80 9.81 -4.25
C ALA A 107 -7.49 10.94 -5.03
N PHE A 108 -6.73 11.95 -5.49
CA PHE A 108 -7.27 13.02 -6.34
C PHE A 108 -7.78 12.51 -7.69
N ILE A 109 -7.10 11.56 -8.32
CA ILE A 109 -7.56 10.93 -9.57
C ILE A 109 -8.91 10.24 -9.35
N HIS A 110 -9.09 9.50 -8.25
CA HIS A 110 -10.36 8.84 -7.94
C HIS A 110 -11.48 9.84 -7.64
N LEU A 111 -11.19 10.91 -6.90
CA LEU A 111 -12.16 11.97 -6.63
C LEU A 111 -12.59 12.70 -7.91
N ALA A 112 -11.63 13.03 -8.78
CA ALA A 112 -11.92 13.66 -10.07
C ALA A 112 -12.74 12.73 -10.97
N TRP A 113 -12.42 11.43 -10.99
CA TRP A 113 -13.17 10.44 -11.75
C TRP A 113 -14.63 10.30 -11.28
N LEU A 114 -14.85 10.25 -9.97
CA LEU A 114 -16.19 10.24 -9.39
C LEU A 114 -16.98 11.51 -9.75
N GLY A 115 -16.32 12.67 -9.73
CA GLY A 115 -16.96 13.94 -10.04
C GLY A 115 -17.27 14.16 -11.52
N LEU A 116 -16.51 13.55 -12.44
CA LEU A 116 -16.59 13.83 -13.88
C LEU A 116 -17.12 12.67 -14.73
N VAL A 117 -16.85 11.42 -14.36
CA VAL A 117 -17.13 10.24 -15.19
C VAL A 117 -18.19 9.35 -14.56
N GLY A 118 -18.04 9.01 -13.27
CA GLY A 118 -19.03 8.23 -12.52
C GLY A 118 -18.44 7.12 -11.65
N ALA A 119 -19.30 6.20 -11.21
CA ALA A 119 -18.99 5.23 -10.16
C ALA A 119 -18.10 4.04 -10.57
N ASN A 120 -17.87 3.81 -11.87
CA ASN A 120 -16.98 2.76 -12.32
C ASN A 120 -15.51 3.18 -12.14
N LEU A 121 -14.88 2.74 -11.06
CA LEU A 121 -13.54 3.16 -10.64
C LEU A 121 -12.39 2.35 -11.25
N TRP A 122 -12.63 1.28 -12.00
CA TRP A 122 -11.56 0.42 -12.53
C TRP A 122 -10.58 1.17 -13.43
N TRP A 123 -11.10 2.11 -14.22
CA TRP A 123 -10.27 2.97 -15.06
C TRP A 123 -9.52 4.04 -14.26
N ALA A 124 -10.13 4.57 -13.18
CA ALA A 124 -9.44 5.47 -12.25
C ALA A 124 -8.27 4.76 -11.55
N LEU A 125 -8.44 3.48 -11.21
CA LEU A 125 -7.38 2.65 -10.65
C LEU A 125 -6.24 2.43 -11.66
N ALA A 126 -6.55 2.08 -12.91
CA ALA A 126 -5.55 1.91 -13.95
C ALA A 126 -4.73 3.19 -14.18
N LEU A 127 -5.40 4.35 -14.25
CA LEU A 127 -4.75 5.66 -14.35
C LEU A 127 -3.88 5.97 -13.14
N SER A 128 -4.33 5.63 -11.93
CA SER A 128 -3.57 5.81 -10.69
C SER A 128 -2.29 4.98 -10.67
N VAL A 129 -2.32 3.76 -11.20
CA VAL A 129 -1.11 2.91 -11.34
C VAL A 129 -0.11 3.54 -12.32
N VAL A 130 -0.58 4.00 -13.49
CA VAL A 130 0.28 4.69 -14.47
C VAL A 130 0.89 5.95 -13.86
N TYR A 131 0.09 6.74 -13.13
CA TYR A 131 0.55 7.92 -12.41
C TYR A 131 1.62 7.57 -11.37
N ALA A 132 1.39 6.56 -10.54
CA ALA A 132 2.34 6.11 -9.53
C ALA A 132 3.68 5.69 -10.17
N ILE A 133 3.66 4.92 -11.25
CA ILE A 133 4.87 4.55 -12.01
C ILE A 133 5.60 5.81 -12.50
N GLY A 134 4.87 6.78 -13.03
CA GLY A 134 5.41 8.08 -13.44
C GLY A 134 6.10 8.81 -12.27
N VAL A 135 5.47 8.87 -11.10
CA VAL A 135 6.04 9.49 -9.90
C VAL A 135 7.35 8.82 -9.52
N PHE A 136 7.39 7.50 -9.41
CA PHE A 136 8.64 6.78 -9.06
C PHE A 136 9.75 6.92 -10.11
N ARG A 137 9.39 7.25 -11.36
CA ARG A 137 10.35 7.37 -12.48
C ARG A 137 10.91 8.78 -12.67
N PHE A 138 10.12 9.81 -12.37
CA PHE A 138 10.44 11.20 -12.72
C PHE A 138 10.58 12.14 -11.51
N VAL A 139 9.99 11.79 -10.38
CA VAL A 139 10.16 12.49 -9.09
C VAL A 139 11.27 11.77 -8.35
#